data_AF-A0A8S0VIN0-F1
#
_entry.id   AF-A0A8S0VIN0-F1
#
_cell.length_a   1.000
_cell.length_b   1.000
_cell.length_c   1.000
_cell.angle_alpha   90.00
_cell.angle_beta   90.00
_cell.angle_gamma   90.00
#
_symmetry.space_group_name_H-M   'P 1'
#
loop_
_entity.id
_entity.type
_entity.pdbx_description
1 polymer ?
#
loop_
_entity_poly.entity_id
_entity_poly.type
_entity_poly.pdbx_seq_one_letter_code
_entity_poly.pdbx_strand_id
1 'polypeptide(L)'
;MFKSLIAEMSEEERCHRLRLLLSYLQNSIEERWQRIPSITAVFVAEASFVLLDPSHDNYSTISKNLMRCSSVDMKTIPLFQNFFWSSSVSFKTDSLWILRLLYAGMNADDDAQIYIRNSTFEMLMSFYGSPLSDNMSKELIIQIVRKAVKLHKMTWFLVEHCGLILWLSSIVSSLCWEEYEDRKNCIFTQLPIILEVINDVTSARYIVEWLQKHALEQLSELSCHLYKLLIGDGELMEEQRTVNSVLQILRLVLKISQKRKVYQPHFTLSDEGLFQLCEAIDVCSKKKYSPCAALGLKVVLMSTPPTTVMGMDQENLSKFLSWAVRNAIQSESTKVLQPEESNYQMTAWSEKEEPEDSLVSKLLRWLTASVILRKISCKFNTDNIWEQSNINNLQFLLECHEKRFGENEVGYGCGEILAASIFYLQQLLGVNRRLLPSVVSALCLLLLSGSSSTDMEIWLGLGISLPLLLSKIRCPAEANPAWRW
;
A
#
# COMPACT_ATOMS: atom_id res chain seq x y z
N MET A 1 -25.67 3.69 43.19
CA MET A 1 -26.40 4.68 42.39
C MET A 1 -27.28 4.05 41.31
N PHE A 2 -26.75 3.22 40.40
CA PHE A 2 -27.56 2.54 39.37
C PHE A 2 -28.66 1.61 39.92
N LYS A 3 -28.33 0.79 40.94
CA LYS A 3 -29.31 -0.09 41.61
C LYS A 3 -30.35 0.65 42.48
N SER A 4 -30.04 1.86 42.95
CA SER A 4 -30.97 2.64 43.78
C SER A 4 -31.98 3.42 42.96
N LEU A 5 -31.63 3.84 41.73
CA LEU A 5 -32.54 4.56 40.82
C LEU A 5 -33.54 3.62 40.12
N ILE A 6 -33.13 2.39 39.79
CA ILE A 6 -34.05 1.35 39.29
C ILE A 6 -35.10 0.98 40.35
N ALA A 7 -34.78 1.16 41.64
CA ALA A 7 -35.71 0.89 42.74
C ALA A 7 -36.72 2.02 43.00
N GLU A 8 -36.49 3.23 42.48
CA GLU A 8 -37.38 4.39 42.63
C GLU A 8 -38.43 4.50 41.52
N MET A 9 -38.25 3.82 40.39
CA MET A 9 -39.25 3.77 39.32
C MET A 9 -40.29 2.68 39.59
N SER A 10 -41.58 3.02 39.50
CA SER A 10 -42.64 2.02 39.57
C SER A 10 -42.56 1.08 38.35
N GLU A 11 -42.82 -0.21 38.57
CA GLU A 11 -42.86 -1.21 37.49
C GLU A 11 -43.87 -0.82 36.38
N GLU A 12 -44.93 -0.09 36.73
CA GLU A 12 -45.94 0.40 35.79
C GLU A 12 -45.39 1.46 34.83
N GLU A 13 -44.60 2.41 35.32
CA GLU A 13 -43.99 3.45 34.48
C GLU A 13 -42.96 2.87 33.51
N ARG A 14 -42.15 1.90 33.97
CA ARG A 14 -41.19 1.18 33.13
C ARG A 14 -41.91 0.45 32.00
N CYS A 15 -42.97 -0.28 32.34
CA CYS A 15 -43.79 -1.00 31.36
C CYS A 15 -44.48 -0.06 30.37
N HIS A 16 -44.91 1.13 30.79
CA HIS A 16 -45.54 2.10 29.91
C HIS A 16 -44.57 2.65 28.86
N ARG A 17 -43.34 3.02 29.28
CA ARG A 17 -42.31 3.55 28.37
C ARG A 17 -41.83 2.54 27.35
N LEU A 18 -41.65 1.28 27.76
CA LEU A 18 -41.32 0.21 26.83
C LEU A 18 -42.47 -0.09 25.87
N ARG A 19 -43.72 -0.03 26.34
CA ARG A 19 -44.90 -0.14 25.45
C ARG A 19 -44.96 0.98 24.42
N LEU A 20 -44.61 2.21 24.79
CA LEU A 20 -44.52 3.33 23.84
C LEU A 20 -43.49 3.04 22.74
N LEU A 21 -42.28 2.60 23.11
CA LEU A 21 -41.22 2.25 22.16
C LEU A 21 -41.61 1.07 21.25
N LEU A 22 -42.26 0.04 21.80
CA LEU A 22 -42.76 -1.09 21.02
C LEU A 22 -43.87 -0.66 20.06
N SER A 23 -44.79 0.20 20.49
CA SER A 23 -45.84 0.75 19.62
C SER A 23 -45.24 1.61 18.50
N TYR A 24 -44.22 2.41 18.83
CA TYR A 24 -43.46 3.20 17.86
C TYR A 24 -42.81 2.35 16.77
N LEU A 25 -42.26 1.18 17.14
CA LEU A 25 -41.74 0.21 16.18
C LEU A 25 -42.87 -0.51 15.41
N GLN A 26 -43.93 -0.95 16.07
CA GLN A 26 -45.04 -1.64 15.41
C GLN A 26 -45.71 -0.79 14.33
N ASN A 27 -45.87 0.51 14.58
CA ASN A 27 -46.46 1.46 13.64
C ASN A 27 -45.61 1.70 12.37
N SER A 28 -44.36 1.25 12.36
CA SER A 28 -43.47 1.35 11.19
C SER A 28 -43.46 0.10 10.29
N ILE A 29 -44.17 -0.96 10.69
CA ILE A 29 -44.31 -2.19 9.91
C ILE A 29 -45.51 -2.03 8.99
N GLU A 30 -45.26 -1.86 7.70
CA GLU A 30 -46.28 -1.68 6.66
C GLU A 30 -46.78 -3.05 6.16
N GLU A 31 -45.89 -4.04 6.04
CA GLU A 31 -46.19 -5.35 5.46
C GLU A 31 -45.93 -6.51 6.43
N ARG A 32 -46.67 -7.61 6.27
CA ARG A 32 -46.41 -8.84 7.03
C ARG A 32 -45.04 -9.39 6.64
N TRP A 33 -44.25 -9.77 7.65
CA TRP A 33 -42.88 -10.28 7.48
C TRP A 33 -41.88 -9.27 6.90
N GLN A 34 -42.17 -7.97 6.99
CA GLN A 34 -41.22 -6.93 6.62
C GLN A 34 -39.95 -7.04 7.48
N ARG A 35 -38.79 -7.11 6.82
CA ARG A 35 -37.49 -7.10 7.50
C ARG A 35 -37.26 -5.74 8.15
N ILE A 36 -36.99 -5.73 9.45
CA ILE A 36 -36.57 -4.54 10.17
C ILE A 36 -35.06 -4.33 9.88
N PRO A 37 -34.65 -3.15 9.40
CA PRO A 37 -33.24 -2.83 9.22
C PRO A 37 -32.46 -2.96 10.52
N SER A 38 -31.22 -3.44 10.43
CA SER A 38 -30.39 -3.69 11.61
C SER A 38 -30.18 -2.44 12.46
N ILE A 39 -29.98 -1.27 11.82
CA ILE A 39 -29.83 0.02 12.50
C ILE A 39 -31.05 0.38 13.35
N THR A 40 -32.26 0.11 12.85
CA THR A 40 -33.50 0.36 13.59
C THR A 40 -33.65 -0.61 14.75
N ALA A 41 -33.33 -1.89 14.55
CA ALA A 41 -33.39 -2.90 15.60
C ALA A 41 -32.42 -2.58 16.75
N VAL A 42 -31.18 -2.22 16.43
CA VAL A 42 -30.18 -1.80 17.41
C VAL A 42 -30.61 -0.51 18.10
N PHE A 43 -31.16 0.46 17.37
CA PHE A 43 -31.69 1.69 17.97
C PHE A 43 -32.75 1.41 19.01
N VAL A 44 -33.72 0.55 18.68
CA VAL A 44 -34.80 0.18 19.61
C VAL A 44 -34.22 -0.54 20.84
N ALA A 45 -33.25 -1.44 20.65
CA ALA A 45 -32.59 -2.12 21.76
C ALA A 45 -31.87 -1.12 22.69
N GLU A 46 -31.04 -0.23 22.15
CA GLU A 46 -30.31 0.78 22.93
C GLU A 46 -31.26 1.79 23.59
N ALA A 47 -32.28 2.26 22.86
CA ALA A 47 -33.29 3.16 23.38
C ALA A 47 -34.07 2.53 24.54
N SER A 48 -34.29 1.20 24.52
CA SER A 48 -34.96 0.51 25.62
C SER A 48 -34.18 0.63 26.94
N PHE A 49 -32.85 0.52 26.90
CA PHE A 49 -32.01 0.70 28.08
C PHE A 49 -32.00 2.16 28.54
N VAL A 50 -31.90 3.12 27.62
CA VAL A 50 -31.92 4.54 27.96
C VAL A 50 -33.25 4.95 28.59
N LEU A 51 -34.38 4.45 28.10
CA LEU A 51 -35.71 4.79 28.66
C LEU A 51 -35.95 4.24 30.07
N LEU A 52 -35.23 3.18 30.44
CA LEU A 52 -35.23 2.60 31.78
C LEU A 52 -34.36 3.36 32.78
N ASP A 53 -33.53 4.30 32.31
CA ASP A 53 -32.69 5.16 33.14
C ASP A 53 -32.97 6.66 32.87
N PRO A 54 -33.84 7.30 33.67
CA PRO A 54 -34.16 8.72 33.51
C PRO A 54 -32.96 9.65 33.71
N SER A 55 -31.89 9.18 34.34
CA SER A 55 -30.67 9.97 34.59
C SER A 55 -29.72 9.98 33.40
N HIS A 56 -29.98 9.16 32.38
CA HIS A 56 -29.14 9.08 31.18
C HIS A 56 -29.26 10.36 30.32
N ASP A 57 -28.13 10.90 29.85
CA ASP A 57 -28.06 12.14 29.07
C ASP A 57 -29.02 12.15 27.87
N ASN A 58 -29.04 11.05 27.11
CA ASN A 58 -29.89 10.89 25.91
C ASN A 58 -31.39 10.67 26.20
N TYR A 59 -31.81 10.47 27.47
CA TYR A 59 -33.20 10.15 27.82
C TYR A 59 -34.18 11.21 27.31
N SER A 60 -33.87 12.50 27.51
CA SER A 60 -34.72 13.62 27.12
C SER A 60 -34.95 13.64 25.61
N THR A 61 -33.91 13.42 24.81
CA THR A 61 -33.98 13.44 23.35
C THR A 61 -34.80 12.29 22.80
N ILE A 62 -34.58 11.07 23.31
CA ILE A 62 -35.31 9.87 22.87
C ILE A 62 -36.79 9.97 23.28
N SER A 63 -37.08 10.33 24.53
CA SER A 63 -38.45 10.46 25.03
C SER A 63 -39.24 11.52 24.25
N LYS A 64 -38.65 12.71 24.01
CA LYS A 64 -39.27 13.75 23.17
C LYS A 64 -39.57 13.26 21.76
N ASN A 65 -38.69 12.47 21.16
CA ASN A 65 -38.91 11.95 19.82
C ASN A 65 -40.04 10.93 19.77
N LEU A 66 -40.13 10.02 20.75
CA LEU A 66 -41.22 9.05 20.84
C LEU A 66 -42.58 9.71 21.07
N MET A 67 -42.61 10.85 21.78
CA MET A 67 -43.84 11.63 21.96
C MET A 67 -44.23 12.43 20.70
N ARG A 68 -43.25 12.80 19.87
CA ARG A 68 -43.45 13.62 18.67
C ARG A 68 -43.79 12.79 17.42
N CYS A 69 -43.18 11.62 17.28
CA CYS A 69 -43.29 10.79 16.09
C CYS A 69 -44.08 9.52 16.40
N SER A 70 -45.06 9.18 15.56
CA SER A 70 -45.90 8.00 15.74
C SER A 70 -45.26 6.69 15.26
N SER A 71 -44.27 6.75 14.37
CA SER A 71 -43.55 5.59 13.83
C SER A 71 -42.08 5.91 13.52
N VAL A 72 -41.22 4.87 13.50
CA VAL A 72 -39.85 4.96 12.99
C VAL A 72 -39.86 5.03 11.47
N ASP A 73 -39.09 5.94 10.89
CA ASP A 73 -38.81 5.87 9.45
C ASP A 73 -37.71 4.82 9.18
N MET A 74 -38.12 3.68 8.62
CA MET A 74 -37.24 2.56 8.30
C MET A 74 -36.21 2.85 7.21
N LYS A 75 -36.33 4.00 6.52
CA LYS A 75 -35.41 4.40 5.45
C LYS A 75 -34.35 5.40 5.93
N THR A 76 -34.40 5.82 7.19
CA THR A 76 -33.47 6.79 7.77
C THR A 76 -32.84 6.25 9.05
N ILE A 77 -31.71 6.84 9.44
CA ILE A 77 -31.04 6.49 10.69
C ILE A 77 -31.73 7.25 11.82
N PRO A 78 -32.34 6.57 12.82
CA PRO A 78 -33.09 7.23 13.86
C PRO A 78 -32.22 8.23 14.64
N LEU A 79 -32.74 9.46 14.79
CA LEU A 79 -32.10 10.54 15.57
C LEU A 79 -30.68 10.93 15.15
N PHE A 80 -30.23 10.53 13.95
CA PHE A 80 -28.86 10.79 13.50
C PHE A 80 -28.48 12.27 13.55
N GLN A 81 -29.26 13.14 12.90
CA GLN A 81 -28.98 14.59 12.86
C GLN A 81 -29.06 15.23 14.24
N ASN A 82 -29.94 14.73 15.12
CA ASN A 82 -30.12 15.27 16.46
C ASN A 82 -28.89 15.03 17.35
N PHE A 83 -28.30 13.84 17.26
CA PHE A 83 -27.15 13.46 18.07
C PHE A 83 -25.81 13.86 17.44
N PHE A 84 -25.68 13.74 16.12
CA PHE A 84 -24.42 13.96 15.42
C PHE A 84 -24.03 15.44 15.36
N TRP A 85 -25.00 16.35 15.22
CA TRP A 85 -24.78 17.80 15.24
C TRP A 85 -25.36 18.45 16.50
N SER A 86 -25.36 17.72 17.61
CA SER A 86 -25.91 18.21 18.87
C SER A 86 -25.15 19.47 19.32
N SER A 87 -25.90 20.52 19.67
CA SER A 87 -25.36 21.75 20.26
C SER A 87 -25.40 21.70 21.80
N SER A 88 -25.59 20.51 22.39
CA SER A 88 -25.70 20.32 23.83
C SER A 88 -24.33 20.41 24.51
N VAL A 89 -24.32 20.60 25.83
CA VAL A 89 -23.10 20.46 26.64
C VAL A 89 -22.55 19.02 26.55
N SER A 90 -23.42 18.06 26.26
CA SER A 90 -23.12 16.64 26.09
C SER A 90 -22.80 16.27 24.63
N PHE A 91 -22.46 17.21 23.74
CA PHE A 91 -22.31 16.91 22.30
C PHE A 91 -21.35 15.75 22.00
N LYS A 92 -20.30 15.58 22.82
CA LYS A 92 -19.34 14.48 22.68
C LYS A 92 -19.97 13.12 22.99
N THR A 93 -20.74 13.02 24.07
CA THR A 93 -21.43 11.77 24.44
C THR A 93 -22.56 11.45 23.48
N ASP A 94 -23.27 12.48 23.00
CA ASP A 94 -24.28 12.39 21.95
C ASP A 94 -23.67 11.84 20.63
N SER A 95 -22.56 12.45 20.17
CA SER A 95 -21.83 12.04 18.96
C SER A 95 -21.28 10.63 19.08
N LEU A 96 -20.68 10.29 20.23
CA LEU A 96 -20.15 8.95 20.47
C LEU A 96 -21.26 7.89 20.50
N TRP A 97 -22.43 8.21 21.07
CA TRP A 97 -23.58 7.31 21.12
C TRP A 97 -24.08 6.99 19.71
N ILE A 98 -24.25 8.01 18.86
CA ILE A 98 -24.69 7.77 17.48
C ILE A 98 -23.63 7.02 16.68
N LEU A 99 -22.33 7.31 16.84
CA LEU A 99 -21.26 6.55 16.19
C LEU A 99 -21.28 5.06 16.58
N ARG A 100 -21.50 4.74 17.86
CA ARG A 100 -21.64 3.35 18.33
C ARG A 100 -22.84 2.67 17.71
N LEU A 101 -23.96 3.40 17.61
CA LEU A 101 -25.16 2.92 16.95
C LEU A 101 -24.91 2.61 15.48
N LEU A 102 -24.20 3.47 14.74
CA LEU A 102 -23.83 3.25 13.35
C LEU A 102 -22.96 2.02 13.18
N TYR A 103 -21.97 1.84 14.06
CA TYR A 103 -21.08 0.68 14.06
C TYR A 103 -21.86 -0.62 14.27
N ALA A 104 -22.73 -0.67 15.29
CA ALA A 104 -23.53 -1.84 15.60
C ALA A 104 -24.65 -2.11 14.56
N GLY A 105 -25.19 -1.05 13.95
CA GLY A 105 -26.35 -1.11 13.06
C GLY A 105 -26.07 -1.50 11.61
N MET A 106 -24.82 -1.53 11.17
CA MET A 106 -24.47 -1.93 9.81
C MET A 106 -24.05 -3.41 9.77
N ASN A 107 -24.98 -4.33 9.48
CA ASN A 107 -24.70 -5.77 9.53
C ASN A 107 -24.98 -6.53 8.22
N ALA A 108 -25.82 -6.00 7.33
CA ALA A 108 -26.12 -6.63 6.05
C ALA A 108 -26.00 -5.65 4.88
N ASP A 109 -25.77 -6.18 3.67
CA ASP A 109 -25.74 -5.40 2.43
C ASP A 109 -27.05 -4.67 2.14
N ASP A 110 -28.18 -5.16 2.65
CA ASP A 110 -29.48 -4.48 2.54
C ASP A 110 -29.54 -3.22 3.41
N ASP A 111 -28.78 -3.18 4.50
CA ASP A 111 -28.71 -2.01 5.37
C ASP A 111 -27.86 -0.91 4.74
N ALA A 112 -26.94 -1.25 3.82
CA ALA A 112 -26.05 -0.31 3.14
C ALA A 112 -26.80 0.85 2.46
N GLN A 113 -27.96 0.56 1.86
CA GLN A 113 -28.76 1.56 1.15
C GLN A 113 -29.24 2.69 2.06
N ILE A 114 -29.49 2.41 3.35
CA ILE A 114 -29.91 3.41 4.33
C ILE A 114 -28.77 4.40 4.57
N TYR A 115 -27.54 3.90 4.74
CA TYR A 115 -26.37 4.75 4.98
C TYR A 115 -26.03 5.59 3.75
N ILE A 116 -26.14 5.00 2.55
CA ILE A 116 -25.93 5.70 1.26
C ILE A 116 -26.94 6.83 1.09
N ARG A 117 -28.24 6.54 1.26
CA ARG A 117 -29.31 7.54 1.05
C ARG A 117 -29.20 8.73 1.99
N ASN A 118 -28.69 8.51 3.19
CA ASN A 118 -28.57 9.53 4.22
C ASN A 118 -27.18 10.22 4.23
N SER A 119 -26.34 10.01 3.22
CA SER A 119 -24.97 10.55 3.11
C SER A 119 -24.15 10.40 4.39
N THR A 120 -24.29 9.24 5.04
CA THR A 120 -23.73 9.04 6.38
C THR A 120 -22.21 9.06 6.35
N PHE A 121 -21.60 8.40 5.37
CA PHE A 121 -20.15 8.29 5.29
C PHE A 121 -19.48 9.61 4.90
N GLU A 122 -20.10 10.42 4.05
CA GLU A 122 -19.64 11.76 3.72
C GLU A 122 -19.61 12.65 4.96
N MET A 123 -20.65 12.58 5.80
CA MET A 123 -20.69 13.29 7.10
C MET A 123 -19.66 12.75 8.09
N LEU A 124 -19.48 11.42 8.19
CA LEU A 124 -18.48 10.83 9.07
C LEU A 124 -17.04 11.20 8.67
N MET A 125 -16.72 11.11 7.37
CA MET A 125 -15.39 11.42 6.84
C MET A 125 -15.05 12.91 6.99
N SER A 126 -16.02 13.80 6.78
CA SER A 126 -15.84 15.24 7.03
C SER A 126 -15.70 15.57 8.51
N PHE A 127 -16.51 14.93 9.38
CA PHE A 127 -16.41 15.11 10.83
C PHE A 127 -15.07 14.62 11.36
N TYR A 128 -14.50 13.54 10.81
CA TYR A 128 -13.17 13.04 11.20
C TYR A 128 -12.09 14.12 11.14
N GLY A 129 -12.07 14.92 10.06
CA GLY A 129 -11.11 16.01 9.87
C GLY A 129 -11.44 17.29 10.64
N SER A 130 -12.57 17.34 11.33
CA SER A 130 -13.02 18.51 12.10
C SER A 130 -12.25 18.62 13.42
N PRO A 131 -11.94 19.85 13.90
CA PRO A 131 -11.39 20.06 15.25
C PRO A 131 -12.37 19.64 16.36
N LEU A 132 -13.63 19.38 16.04
CA LEU A 132 -14.64 18.89 16.99
C LEU A 132 -14.52 17.40 17.28
N SER A 133 -13.81 16.64 16.44
CA SER A 133 -13.67 15.19 16.58
C SER A 133 -12.54 14.84 17.53
N ASP A 134 -12.89 14.18 18.63
CA ASP A 134 -11.92 13.64 19.58
C ASP A 134 -11.35 12.29 19.09
N ASN A 135 -10.24 11.86 19.69
CA ASN A 135 -9.54 10.63 19.26
C ASN A 135 -10.44 9.38 19.33
N MET A 136 -11.36 9.33 20.30
CA MET A 136 -12.32 8.23 20.43
C MET A 136 -13.32 8.21 19.27
N SER A 137 -13.83 9.38 18.85
CA SER A 137 -14.70 9.49 17.68
C SER A 137 -13.95 9.16 16.40
N LYS A 138 -12.72 9.67 16.22
CA LYS A 138 -11.86 9.37 15.07
C LYS A 138 -11.63 7.86 14.91
N GLU A 139 -11.21 7.20 15.99
CA GLU A 139 -11.02 5.75 16.02
C GLU A 139 -12.31 5.01 15.62
N LEU A 140 -13.44 5.36 16.23
CA LEU A 140 -14.72 4.72 15.94
C LEU A 140 -15.18 4.95 14.50
N ILE A 141 -14.89 6.12 13.89
CA ILE A 141 -15.19 6.39 12.48
C ILE A 141 -14.39 5.45 11.57
N ILE A 142 -13.08 5.28 11.81
CA ILE A 142 -12.26 4.35 11.01
C ILE A 142 -12.76 2.91 11.21
N GLN A 143 -13.21 2.54 12.42
CA GLN A 143 -13.82 1.25 12.69
C GLN A 143 -15.13 1.02 11.92
N ILE A 144 -15.97 2.05 11.81
CA ILE A 144 -17.19 2.00 10.99
C ILE A 144 -16.82 1.82 9.51
N VAL A 145 -15.83 2.57 9.01
CA VAL A 145 -15.33 2.42 7.62
C VAL A 145 -14.79 1.02 7.37
N ARG A 146 -14.00 0.46 8.30
CA ARG A 146 -13.52 -0.93 8.25
C ARG A 146 -14.66 -1.93 8.16
N LYS A 147 -15.72 -1.75 8.93
CA LYS A 147 -16.88 -2.63 8.86
C LYS A 147 -17.63 -2.48 7.53
N ALA A 148 -17.70 -1.26 7.01
CA ALA A 148 -18.37 -0.95 5.75
C ALA A 148 -17.70 -1.56 4.53
N VAL A 149 -16.36 -1.53 4.43
CA VAL A 149 -15.64 -2.08 3.28
C VAL A 149 -15.74 -3.60 3.13
N LYS A 150 -16.27 -4.30 4.15
CA LYS A 150 -16.60 -5.73 4.10
C LYS A 150 -17.94 -6.02 3.40
N LEU A 151 -18.75 -4.99 3.16
CA LEU A 151 -20.04 -5.08 2.46
C LEU A 151 -19.89 -4.59 1.01
N HIS A 152 -20.12 -5.46 0.03
CA HIS A 152 -19.79 -5.20 -1.38
C HIS A 152 -20.38 -3.89 -1.94
N LYS A 153 -21.66 -3.62 -1.63
CA LYS A 153 -22.34 -2.39 -2.09
C LYS A 153 -21.70 -1.14 -1.50
N MET A 154 -21.30 -1.22 -0.24
CA MET A 154 -20.72 -0.10 0.49
C MET A 154 -19.28 0.14 0.06
N THR A 155 -18.47 -0.89 -0.15
CA THR A 155 -17.09 -0.75 -0.64
C THR A 155 -17.05 0.00 -1.96
N TRP A 156 -17.94 -0.33 -2.90
CA TRP A 156 -18.05 0.37 -4.17
C TRP A 156 -18.42 1.85 -3.98
N PHE A 157 -19.49 2.11 -3.21
CA PHE A 157 -19.95 3.48 -2.95
C PHE A 157 -18.86 4.35 -2.29
N LEU A 158 -18.15 3.80 -1.30
CA LEU A 158 -17.08 4.51 -0.60
C LEU A 158 -15.92 4.88 -1.52
N VAL A 159 -15.51 3.97 -2.40
CA VAL A 159 -14.38 4.21 -3.31
C VAL A 159 -14.76 5.18 -4.42
N GLU A 160 -15.92 5.00 -5.05
CA GLU A 160 -16.33 5.80 -6.21
C GLU A 160 -16.92 7.17 -5.82
N HIS A 161 -17.78 7.22 -4.80
CA HIS A 161 -18.56 8.42 -4.48
C HIS A 161 -18.03 9.19 -3.26
N CYS A 162 -17.50 8.51 -2.25
CA CYS A 162 -17.00 9.19 -1.04
C CYS A 162 -15.51 9.57 -1.11
N GLY A 163 -14.77 9.11 -2.11
CA GLY A 163 -13.33 9.38 -2.22
C GLY A 163 -12.50 8.71 -1.12
N LEU A 164 -12.86 7.49 -0.72
CA LEU A 164 -12.23 6.77 0.40
C LEU A 164 -10.69 6.74 0.32
N ILE A 165 -10.11 6.49 -0.85
CA ILE A 165 -8.65 6.40 -1.01
C ILE A 165 -7.97 7.73 -0.73
N LEU A 166 -8.53 8.85 -1.21
CA LEU A 166 -8.03 10.20 -0.93
C LEU A 166 -8.18 10.55 0.55
N TRP A 167 -9.32 10.21 1.15
CA TRP A 167 -9.54 10.44 2.57
C TRP A 167 -8.53 9.68 3.44
N LEU A 168 -8.30 8.38 3.16
CA LEU A 168 -7.27 7.59 3.84
C LEU A 168 -5.85 8.15 3.58
N SER A 169 -5.56 8.60 2.36
CA SER A 169 -4.29 9.28 2.03
C SER A 169 -4.08 10.52 2.90
N SER A 170 -5.12 11.34 3.08
CA SER A 170 -5.07 12.52 3.94
C SER A 170 -4.78 12.18 5.40
N ILE A 171 -5.34 11.07 5.92
CA ILE A 171 -5.07 10.62 7.29
C ILE A 171 -3.62 10.15 7.42
N VAL A 172 -3.14 9.33 6.48
CA VAL A 172 -1.74 8.90 6.49
C VAL A 172 -0.79 10.10 6.40
N SER A 173 -1.15 11.11 5.60
CA SER A 173 -0.39 12.35 5.50
C SER A 173 -0.36 13.14 6.81
N SER A 174 -1.49 13.24 7.53
CA SER A 174 -1.53 13.97 8.80
C SER A 174 -0.66 13.31 9.87
N LEU A 175 -0.55 11.97 9.86
CA LEU A 175 0.34 11.23 10.76
C LEU A 175 1.82 11.63 10.59
N CYS A 176 2.24 12.09 9.40
CA CYS A 176 3.61 12.54 9.17
C CYS A 176 3.94 13.88 9.87
N TRP A 177 2.93 14.67 10.26
CA TRP A 177 3.11 16.06 10.75
C TRP A 177 2.68 16.31 12.20
N GLU A 178 2.12 15.32 12.91
CA GLU A 178 1.66 15.45 14.31
C GLU A 178 2.81 15.53 15.34
N GLU A 179 2.55 16.09 16.53
CA GLU A 179 3.49 16.11 17.66
C GLU A 179 3.85 14.69 18.12
N TYR A 180 5.10 14.45 18.55
CA TYR A 180 5.69 13.10 18.67
C TYR A 180 4.90 12.10 19.54
N GLU A 181 4.38 12.51 20.69
CA GLU A 181 3.65 11.62 21.62
C GLU A 181 2.24 11.26 21.11
N ASP A 182 1.51 12.24 20.60
CA ASP A 182 0.19 12.01 20.01
C ASP A 182 0.30 11.20 18.71
N ARG A 183 1.31 11.51 17.89
CA ARG A 183 1.65 10.79 16.66
C ARG A 183 1.85 9.31 16.91
N LYS A 184 2.63 8.93 17.93
CA LYS A 184 2.92 7.52 18.24
C LYS A 184 1.63 6.76 18.55
N ASN A 185 0.76 7.33 19.39
CA ASN A 185 -0.52 6.72 19.74
C ASN A 185 -1.44 6.57 18.51
N CYS A 186 -1.53 7.60 17.66
CA CYS A 186 -2.29 7.54 16.42
C CYS A 186 -1.75 6.48 15.45
N ILE A 187 -0.42 6.37 15.29
CA ILE A 187 0.20 5.34 14.46
C ILE A 187 -0.15 3.94 14.97
N PHE A 188 -0.06 3.68 16.28
CA PHE A 188 -0.38 2.34 16.82
C PHE A 188 -1.87 1.98 16.75
N THR A 189 -2.76 2.96 16.86
CA THR A 189 -4.20 2.70 16.90
C THR A 189 -4.83 2.72 15.51
N GLN A 190 -4.61 3.78 14.74
CA GLN A 190 -5.34 4.05 13.51
C GLN A 190 -4.68 3.40 12.28
N LEU A 191 -3.34 3.42 12.18
CA LEU A 191 -2.64 2.93 10.98
C LEU A 191 -2.93 1.45 10.68
N PRO A 192 -2.94 0.50 11.64
CA PRO A 192 -3.25 -0.90 11.34
C PRO A 192 -4.65 -1.07 10.73
N ILE A 193 -5.63 -0.29 11.20
CA ILE A 193 -7.02 -0.34 10.73
C ILE A 193 -7.11 0.26 9.32
N ILE A 194 -6.43 1.39 9.08
CA ILE A 194 -6.34 2.01 7.75
C ILE A 194 -5.72 1.02 6.75
N LEU A 195 -4.63 0.34 7.12
CA LEU A 195 -3.98 -0.65 6.28
C LEU A 195 -4.87 -1.88 6.03
N GLU A 196 -5.65 -2.34 7.04
CA GLU A 196 -6.67 -3.38 6.86
C GLU A 196 -7.75 -2.95 5.86
N VAL A 197 -8.28 -1.72 5.99
CA VAL A 197 -9.26 -1.14 5.06
C VAL A 197 -8.72 -1.12 3.63
N ILE A 198 -7.49 -0.63 3.43
CA ILE A 198 -6.88 -0.57 2.09
C ILE A 198 -6.68 -1.99 1.54
N ASN A 199 -6.26 -2.94 2.36
CA ASN A 199 -6.07 -4.31 1.93
C ASN A 199 -7.41 -4.98 1.54
N ASP A 200 -8.49 -4.76 2.30
CA ASP A 200 -9.82 -5.26 1.99
C ASP A 200 -10.34 -4.67 0.66
N VAL A 201 -10.15 -3.35 0.45
CA VAL A 201 -10.53 -2.66 -0.79
C VAL A 201 -9.72 -3.16 -1.99
N THR A 202 -8.41 -3.36 -1.81
CA THR A 202 -7.50 -3.80 -2.88
C THR A 202 -7.54 -5.30 -3.14
N SER A 203 -8.15 -6.10 -2.26
CA SER A 203 -8.41 -7.52 -2.49
C SER A 203 -9.52 -7.75 -3.52
N ALA A 204 -10.43 -6.78 -3.69
CA ALA A 204 -11.54 -6.87 -4.61
C ALA A 204 -11.12 -6.54 -6.06
N ARG A 205 -11.05 -7.57 -6.93
CA ARG A 205 -10.66 -7.44 -8.35
C ARG A 205 -11.35 -6.30 -9.09
N TYR A 206 -12.67 -6.19 -8.95
CA TYR A 206 -13.46 -5.17 -9.66
C TYR A 206 -13.10 -3.74 -9.23
N ILE A 207 -12.72 -3.54 -7.96
CA ILE A 207 -12.28 -2.25 -7.46
C ILE A 207 -10.91 -1.92 -8.02
N VAL A 208 -9.97 -2.86 -8.02
CA VAL A 208 -8.63 -2.58 -8.52
C VAL A 208 -8.63 -2.31 -10.03
N GLU A 209 -9.46 -3.01 -10.81
CA GLU A 209 -9.68 -2.71 -12.23
C GLU A 209 -10.23 -1.28 -12.43
N TRP A 210 -11.18 -0.85 -11.58
CA TRP A 210 -11.71 0.51 -11.61
C TRP A 210 -10.65 1.55 -11.20
N LEU A 211 -9.90 1.31 -10.11
CA LEU A 211 -8.84 2.19 -9.63
C LEU A 211 -7.74 2.37 -10.69
N GLN A 212 -7.32 1.29 -11.35
CA GLN A 212 -6.34 1.34 -12.44
C GLN A 212 -6.80 2.24 -13.60
N LYS A 213 -8.10 2.26 -13.89
CA LYS A 213 -8.66 3.01 -15.01
C LYS A 213 -8.97 4.47 -14.66
N HIS A 214 -9.45 4.73 -13.45
CA HIS A 214 -10.09 5.99 -13.09
C HIS A 214 -9.42 6.75 -11.93
N ALA A 215 -8.66 6.10 -11.06
CA ALA A 215 -8.19 6.70 -9.81
C ALA A 215 -6.75 6.30 -9.43
N LEU A 216 -5.88 6.08 -10.41
CA LEU A 216 -4.48 5.72 -10.18
C LEU A 216 -3.69 6.82 -9.46
N GLU A 217 -4.11 8.08 -9.62
CA GLU A 217 -3.59 9.26 -8.89
C GLU A 217 -3.72 9.08 -7.39
N GLN A 218 -4.92 8.69 -6.93
CA GLN A 218 -5.24 8.54 -5.52
C GLN A 218 -4.39 7.43 -4.87
N LEU A 219 -4.20 6.32 -5.60
CA LEU A 219 -3.33 5.23 -5.15
C LEU A 219 -1.86 5.63 -5.11
N SER A 220 -1.41 6.42 -6.08
CA SER A 220 -0.02 6.91 -6.14
C SER A 220 0.27 7.88 -5.01
N GLU A 221 -0.67 8.76 -4.68
CA GLU A 221 -0.57 9.69 -3.56
C GLU A 221 -0.54 8.96 -2.21
N LEU A 222 -1.47 8.03 -1.99
CA LEU A 222 -1.49 7.17 -0.81
C LEU A 222 -0.16 6.41 -0.64
N SER A 223 0.35 5.84 -1.74
CA SER A 223 1.63 5.12 -1.75
C SER A 223 2.80 6.03 -1.41
N CYS A 224 2.79 7.29 -1.87
CA CYS A 224 3.80 8.28 -1.53
C CYS A 224 3.78 8.61 -0.03
N HIS A 225 2.61 8.82 0.56
CA HIS A 225 2.49 9.07 2.00
C HIS A 225 2.92 7.86 2.84
N LEU A 226 2.52 6.64 2.45
CA LEU A 226 2.94 5.41 3.12
C LEU A 226 4.46 5.16 3.00
N TYR A 227 5.04 5.46 1.85
CA TYR A 227 6.49 5.41 1.64
C TYR A 227 7.24 6.40 2.54
N LYS A 228 6.77 7.64 2.63
CA LYS A 228 7.35 8.66 3.53
C LYS A 228 7.25 8.24 5.00
N LEU A 229 6.11 7.69 5.40
CA LEU A 229 5.88 7.18 6.75
C LEU A 229 6.86 6.04 7.08
N LEU A 230 7.08 5.12 6.14
CA LEU A 230 8.00 4.00 6.34
C LEU A 230 9.46 4.47 6.51
N ILE A 231 9.87 5.53 5.82
CA ILE A 231 11.24 6.07 5.92
C ILE A 231 11.42 6.92 7.18
N GLY A 232 10.46 7.80 7.48
CA GLY A 232 10.56 8.72 8.61
C GLY A 232 10.32 8.03 9.96
N ASP A 233 9.33 7.14 10.03
CA ASP A 233 8.82 6.56 11.27
C ASP A 233 8.99 5.03 11.31
N GLY A 234 9.87 4.47 10.47
CA GLY A 234 10.11 3.02 10.40
C GLY A 234 10.52 2.38 11.75
N GLU A 235 11.19 3.14 12.62
CA GLU A 235 11.53 2.69 13.99
C GLU A 235 10.30 2.58 14.90
N LEU A 236 9.27 3.40 14.69
CA LEU A 236 8.03 3.35 15.47
C LEU A 236 7.13 2.17 15.06
N MET A 237 7.33 1.64 13.85
CA MET A 237 6.60 0.48 13.33
C MET A 237 7.19 -0.84 13.85
N GLU A 238 7.23 -1.03 15.17
CA GLU A 238 7.76 -2.26 15.80
C GLU A 238 7.00 -3.53 15.35
N GLU A 239 5.74 -3.38 14.94
CA GLU A 239 4.92 -4.47 14.43
C GLU A 239 5.26 -4.82 12.98
N GLN A 240 5.90 -5.97 12.77
CA GLN A 240 6.19 -6.51 11.43
C GLN A 240 4.96 -6.59 10.51
N ARG A 241 3.75 -6.71 11.08
CA ARG A 241 2.48 -6.76 10.34
C ARG A 241 2.18 -5.44 9.63
N THR A 242 2.38 -4.30 10.27
CA THR A 242 2.09 -2.98 9.66
C THR A 242 3.06 -2.69 8.53
N VAL A 243 4.36 -2.94 8.73
CA VAL A 243 5.39 -2.81 7.69
C VAL A 243 5.08 -3.72 6.50
N ASN A 244 4.69 -4.97 6.73
CA ASN A 244 4.28 -5.88 5.67
C ASN A 244 3.09 -5.34 4.88
N SER A 245 2.05 -4.85 5.55
CA SER A 245 0.88 -4.29 4.87
C SER A 245 1.24 -3.08 4.01
N VAL A 246 2.11 -2.18 4.49
CA VAL A 246 2.63 -1.05 3.70
C VAL A 246 3.35 -1.55 2.45
N LEU A 247 4.30 -2.49 2.60
CA LEU A 247 5.05 -3.05 1.47
C LEU A 247 4.15 -3.77 0.46
N GLN A 248 3.08 -4.44 0.92
CA GLN A 248 2.10 -5.07 0.04
C GLN A 248 1.33 -4.04 -0.79
N ILE A 249 0.91 -2.92 -0.18
CA ILE A 249 0.24 -1.83 -0.88
C ILE A 249 1.20 -1.20 -1.91
N LEU A 250 2.44 -0.90 -1.53
CA LEU A 250 3.45 -0.37 -2.46
C LEU A 250 3.69 -1.32 -3.64
N ARG A 251 3.80 -2.63 -3.38
CA ARG A 251 3.94 -3.66 -4.41
C ARG A 251 2.76 -3.67 -5.38
N LEU A 252 1.54 -3.58 -4.84
CA LEU A 252 0.31 -3.57 -5.63
C LEU A 252 0.24 -2.32 -6.52
N VAL A 253 0.52 -1.14 -5.99
CA VAL A 253 0.46 0.12 -6.75
C VAL A 253 1.56 0.19 -7.81
N LEU A 254 2.76 -0.30 -7.53
CA LEU A 254 3.82 -0.45 -8.56
C LEU A 254 3.37 -1.38 -9.68
N LYS A 255 2.79 -2.56 -9.36
CA LYS A 255 2.29 -3.52 -10.36
C LYS A 255 1.19 -2.91 -11.24
N ILE A 256 0.27 -2.14 -10.64
CA ILE A 256 -0.80 -1.46 -11.39
C ILE A 256 -0.22 -0.34 -12.26
N SER A 257 0.74 0.42 -11.73
CA SER A 257 1.40 1.52 -12.44
C SER A 257 2.19 1.07 -13.66
N GLN A 258 2.70 -0.17 -13.67
CA GLN A 258 3.38 -0.75 -14.85
C GLN A 258 2.40 -1.08 -16.00
N LYS A 259 1.15 -1.42 -15.68
CA LYS A 259 0.11 -1.79 -16.67
C LYS A 259 -0.73 -0.58 -17.14
N ARG A 260 -0.24 0.64 -16.92
CA ARG A 260 -0.97 1.87 -17.22
C ARG A 260 -0.97 2.24 -18.70
N LYS A 261 -1.92 3.11 -19.08
CA LYS A 261 -1.85 3.85 -20.35
C LYS A 261 -0.80 4.96 -20.26
N VAL A 262 -0.20 5.33 -21.38
CA VAL A 262 0.93 6.29 -21.44
C VAL A 262 0.63 7.63 -20.77
N TYR A 263 -0.60 8.12 -20.86
CA TYR A 263 -1.03 9.41 -20.29
C TYR A 263 -1.44 9.37 -18.82
N GLN A 264 -1.52 8.18 -18.22
CA GLN A 264 -1.86 8.06 -16.81
C GLN A 264 -0.63 8.32 -15.93
N PRO A 265 -0.82 8.93 -14.75
CA PRO A 265 0.25 9.15 -13.81
C PRO A 265 0.80 7.81 -13.30
N HIS A 266 2.01 7.87 -12.78
CA HIS A 266 2.73 6.68 -12.36
C HIS A 266 3.38 6.84 -11.02
N PHE A 267 3.24 5.79 -10.21
CA PHE A 267 4.07 5.64 -9.04
C PHE A 267 5.38 4.99 -9.46
N THR A 268 6.49 5.72 -9.30
CA THR A 268 7.85 5.25 -9.50
C THR A 268 8.71 5.77 -8.37
N LEU A 269 9.61 4.93 -7.86
CA LEU A 269 10.61 5.33 -6.88
C LEU A 269 11.82 5.92 -7.61
N SER A 270 12.34 7.03 -7.09
CA SER A 270 13.64 7.54 -7.54
C SER A 270 14.77 6.61 -7.11
N ASP A 271 15.93 6.73 -7.76
CA ASP A 271 17.11 5.94 -7.41
C ASP A 271 17.46 6.13 -5.92
N GLU A 272 17.56 7.37 -5.45
CA GLU A 272 17.74 7.70 -4.02
C GLU A 272 16.66 7.08 -3.13
N GLY A 273 15.41 7.10 -3.58
CA GLY A 273 14.30 6.55 -2.81
C GLY A 273 14.32 5.03 -2.67
N LEU A 274 14.86 4.31 -3.65
CA LEU A 274 15.06 2.87 -3.54
C LEU A 274 16.05 2.52 -2.43
N PHE A 275 17.11 3.33 -2.27
CA PHE A 275 18.13 3.10 -1.25
C PHE A 275 17.61 3.43 0.14
N GLN A 276 16.93 4.57 0.29
CA GLN A 276 16.26 4.94 1.55
C GLN A 276 15.25 3.88 2.00
N LEU A 277 14.50 3.31 1.04
CA LEU A 277 13.58 2.20 1.31
C LEU A 277 14.32 0.98 1.84
N CYS A 278 15.45 0.60 1.23
CA CYS A 278 16.24 -0.55 1.68
C CYS A 278 16.79 -0.35 3.10
N GLU A 279 17.30 0.84 3.40
CA GLU A 279 17.80 1.19 4.73
C GLU A 279 16.69 1.14 5.77
N ALA A 280 15.54 1.77 5.50
CA ALA A 280 14.37 1.74 6.38
C ALA A 280 13.91 0.31 6.67
N ILE A 281 13.88 -0.57 5.65
CA ILE A 281 13.50 -1.97 5.81
C ILE A 281 14.56 -2.75 6.60
N ASP A 282 15.86 -2.50 6.39
CA ASP A 282 16.92 -3.15 7.18
C ASP A 282 16.81 -2.80 8.67
N VAL A 283 16.52 -1.53 8.98
CA VAL A 283 16.21 -1.06 10.35
C VAL A 283 14.98 -1.77 10.91
N CYS A 284 13.86 -1.79 10.18
CA CYS A 284 12.63 -2.49 10.60
C CYS A 284 12.87 -3.99 10.83
N SER A 285 13.75 -4.61 10.05
CA SER A 285 14.11 -6.03 10.17
C SER A 285 15.08 -6.34 11.32
N LYS A 286 15.49 -5.33 12.09
CA LYS A 286 16.51 -5.44 13.15
C LYS A 286 17.81 -6.06 12.63
N LYS A 287 18.17 -5.75 11.38
CA LYS A 287 19.36 -6.28 10.67
C LYS A 287 19.40 -7.81 10.56
N LYS A 288 18.25 -8.48 10.68
CA LYS A 288 18.09 -9.93 10.55
C LYS A 288 17.16 -10.26 9.40
N TYR A 289 17.22 -11.51 8.94
CA TYR A 289 16.22 -12.00 8.00
C TYR A 289 14.81 -11.85 8.59
N SER A 290 13.91 -11.28 7.80
CA SER A 290 12.49 -11.23 8.12
C SER A 290 11.66 -11.38 6.83
N PRO A 291 10.41 -11.89 6.91
CA PRO A 291 9.48 -11.87 5.79
C PRO A 291 9.30 -10.45 5.20
N CYS A 292 9.40 -9.42 6.04
CA CYS A 292 9.39 -8.01 5.65
C CYS A 292 10.53 -7.67 4.69
N ALA A 293 11.74 -8.14 4.96
CA ALA A 293 12.90 -7.87 4.11
C ALA A 293 12.79 -8.55 2.73
N ALA A 294 12.23 -9.77 2.68
CA ALA A 294 11.95 -10.44 1.41
C ALA A 294 10.85 -9.74 0.59
N LEU A 295 9.79 -9.25 1.23
CA LEU A 295 8.76 -8.43 0.59
C LEU A 295 9.32 -7.08 0.13
N GLY A 296 10.15 -6.47 0.96
CA GLY A 296 10.89 -5.25 0.65
C GLY A 296 11.73 -5.38 -0.61
N LEU A 297 12.53 -6.44 -0.68
CA LEU A 297 13.32 -6.74 -1.88
C LEU A 297 12.42 -6.94 -3.11
N LYS A 298 11.25 -7.57 -2.98
CA LYS A 298 10.29 -7.66 -4.09
C LYS A 298 9.78 -6.28 -4.55
N VAL A 299 9.53 -5.35 -3.62
CA VAL A 299 9.11 -3.98 -3.96
C VAL A 299 10.23 -3.27 -4.74
N VAL A 300 11.47 -3.37 -4.27
CA VAL A 300 12.65 -2.79 -4.94
C VAL A 300 12.82 -3.38 -6.34
N LEU A 301 12.73 -4.70 -6.48
CA LEU A 301 12.88 -5.36 -7.78
C LEU A 301 11.74 -5.08 -8.77
N MET A 302 10.61 -4.52 -8.31
CA MET A 302 9.53 -4.08 -9.20
C MET A 302 9.76 -2.66 -9.73
N SER A 303 10.69 -1.89 -9.17
CA SER A 303 11.05 -0.59 -9.73
C SER A 303 11.90 -0.75 -10.98
N THR A 304 11.88 0.28 -11.83
CA THR A 304 12.77 0.34 -12.99
C THR A 304 14.23 0.27 -12.53
N PRO A 305 15.07 -0.59 -13.14
CA PRO A 305 16.46 -0.71 -12.76
C PRO A 305 17.18 0.65 -12.82
N PRO A 306 17.77 1.13 -11.70
CA PRO A 306 18.40 2.44 -11.61
C PRO A 306 19.61 2.54 -12.55
N THR A 307 19.81 3.69 -13.18
CA THR A 307 20.97 3.95 -14.04
C THR A 307 22.12 4.61 -13.27
N THR A 308 21.85 5.16 -12.09
CA THR A 308 22.83 5.86 -11.25
C THR A 308 23.59 4.97 -10.27
N VAL A 309 23.40 3.64 -10.27
CA VAL A 309 23.99 2.71 -9.29
C VAL A 309 25.52 2.88 -9.11
N MET A 310 26.24 3.27 -10.17
CA MET A 310 27.70 3.49 -10.08
C MET A 310 28.12 4.94 -9.81
N GLY A 311 27.17 5.87 -9.64
CA GLY A 311 27.42 7.23 -9.14
C GLY A 311 27.29 7.32 -7.61
N MET A 312 26.96 6.20 -6.95
CA MET A 312 26.85 6.13 -5.49
C MET A 312 28.22 6.04 -4.83
N ASP A 313 28.23 6.42 -3.54
CA ASP A 313 29.34 6.08 -2.65
C ASP A 313 29.51 4.55 -2.54
N GLN A 314 30.77 4.12 -2.53
CA GLN A 314 31.17 2.71 -2.54
C GLN A 314 30.64 1.96 -1.33
N GLU A 315 30.59 2.63 -0.16
CA GLU A 315 30.10 2.04 1.08
C GLU A 315 28.59 1.76 1.00
N ASN A 316 27.81 2.72 0.52
CA ASN A 316 26.35 2.59 0.37
C ASN A 316 25.97 1.51 -0.65
N LEU A 317 26.70 1.44 -1.76
CA LEU A 317 26.51 0.39 -2.76
C LEU A 317 26.80 -1.00 -2.18
N SER A 318 27.89 -1.14 -1.42
CA SER A 318 28.24 -2.40 -0.74
C SER A 318 27.20 -2.82 0.30
N LYS A 319 26.71 -1.87 1.12
CA LYS A 319 25.61 -2.11 2.09
C LYS A 319 24.34 -2.58 1.38
N PHE A 320 23.92 -1.89 0.32
CA PHE A 320 22.74 -2.28 -0.45
C PHE A 320 22.88 -3.67 -1.08
N LEU A 321 23.99 -3.95 -1.78
CA LEU A 321 24.20 -5.22 -2.46
C LEU A 321 24.31 -6.38 -1.46
N SER A 322 25.03 -6.20 -0.36
CA SER A 322 25.11 -7.21 0.70
C SER A 322 23.75 -7.50 1.32
N TRP A 323 22.92 -6.47 1.57
CA TRP A 323 21.55 -6.63 2.02
C TRP A 323 20.68 -7.36 1.00
N ALA A 324 20.70 -6.96 -0.27
CA ALA A 324 19.86 -7.52 -1.33
C ALA A 324 20.21 -8.99 -1.59
N VAL A 325 21.50 -9.32 -1.72
CA VAL A 325 22.00 -10.69 -1.92
C VAL A 325 21.64 -11.58 -0.74
N ARG A 326 21.86 -11.11 0.50
CA ARG A 326 21.51 -11.85 1.73
C ARG A 326 20.03 -12.21 1.77
N ASN A 327 19.15 -11.25 1.51
CA ASN A 327 17.70 -11.46 1.55
C ASN A 327 17.20 -12.32 0.37
N ALA A 328 17.80 -12.21 -0.82
CA ALA A 328 17.48 -13.05 -1.96
C ALA A 328 17.75 -14.53 -1.68
N ILE A 329 18.95 -14.84 -1.14
CA ILE A 329 19.36 -16.21 -0.81
C ILE A 329 18.49 -16.80 0.31
N GLN A 330 18.27 -16.03 1.38
CA GLN A 330 17.48 -16.49 2.53
C GLN A 330 16.00 -16.72 2.19
N SER A 331 15.45 -15.96 1.23
CA SER A 331 14.11 -16.22 0.73
C SER A 331 14.00 -17.56 -0.01
N GLU A 332 15.06 -18.02 -0.67
CA GLU A 332 15.05 -19.30 -1.39
C GLU A 332 15.21 -20.48 -0.43
N SER A 333 16.04 -20.36 0.61
CA SER A 333 16.18 -21.41 1.63
C SER A 333 14.90 -21.61 2.45
N THR A 334 14.12 -20.55 2.69
CA THR A 334 12.88 -20.62 3.47
C THR A 334 11.73 -21.26 2.68
N LYS A 335 11.68 -21.08 1.34
CA LYS A 335 10.73 -21.79 0.46
C LYS A 335 10.92 -23.31 0.49
N VAL A 336 12.11 -23.81 0.86
CA VAL A 336 12.41 -25.24 0.98
C VAL A 336 11.93 -25.83 2.32
N LEU A 337 11.65 -24.99 3.33
CA LEU A 337 11.30 -25.42 4.70
C LEU A 337 9.82 -25.27 5.06
N GLN A 338 9.02 -24.57 4.26
CA GLN A 338 7.57 -24.51 4.46
C GLN A 338 6.83 -24.84 3.14
N PRO A 339 6.13 -25.98 3.05
CA PRO A 339 5.14 -26.17 2.01
C PRO A 339 3.96 -25.24 2.29
N GLU A 340 3.65 -24.40 1.30
CA GLU A 340 2.39 -23.68 1.06
C GLU A 340 1.30 -23.72 2.15
N GLU A 341 1.52 -23.06 3.29
CA GLU A 341 0.46 -22.84 4.30
C GLU A 341 0.35 -21.36 4.67
N SER A 342 0.23 -20.47 3.68
CA SER A 342 -0.36 -19.12 3.91
C SER A 342 -0.76 -18.35 2.64
N ASN A 343 -0.86 -18.97 1.47
CA ASN A 343 -1.19 -18.29 0.20
C ASN A 343 -2.69 -18.25 -0.12
N TYR A 344 -3.56 -18.09 0.90
CA TYR A 344 -5.00 -17.90 0.67
C TYR A 344 -5.44 -16.44 0.52
N GLN A 345 -4.50 -15.49 0.53
CA GLN A 345 -4.83 -14.09 0.27
C GLN A 345 -3.90 -13.56 -0.83
N MET A 346 -4.52 -13.12 -1.93
CA MET A 346 -3.90 -12.51 -3.12
C MET A 346 -3.41 -13.46 -4.24
N THR A 347 -4.17 -14.49 -4.60
CA THR A 347 -3.98 -15.31 -5.84
C THR A 347 -5.12 -15.16 -6.85
N ALA A 348 -5.80 -14.01 -6.90
CA ALA A 348 -6.91 -13.79 -7.84
C ALA A 348 -6.54 -13.08 -9.15
N TRP A 349 -5.24 -12.86 -9.44
CA TRP A 349 -4.76 -12.23 -10.68
C TRP A 349 -3.52 -12.92 -11.26
N SER A 350 -3.72 -14.08 -11.86
CA SER A 350 -2.77 -14.68 -12.80
C SER A 350 -3.47 -14.96 -14.12
N GLU A 351 -3.44 -13.97 -15.03
CA GLU A 351 -3.42 -14.29 -16.45
C GLU A 351 -1.94 -14.47 -16.83
N LYS A 352 -1.56 -15.74 -17.01
CA LYS A 352 -0.26 -16.22 -17.52
C LYS A 352 0.97 -15.58 -16.86
N GLU A 353 1.21 -15.91 -15.59
CA GLU A 353 2.56 -15.73 -15.03
C GLU A 353 3.50 -16.76 -15.68
N GLU A 354 4.53 -16.28 -16.39
CA GLU A 354 5.75 -17.05 -16.65
C GLU A 354 6.26 -17.63 -15.31
N PRO A 355 6.88 -18.82 -15.28
CA PRO A 355 7.23 -19.50 -14.03
C PRO A 355 7.97 -18.53 -13.10
N GLU A 356 7.52 -18.39 -11.85
CA GLU A 356 8.06 -17.41 -10.91
C GLU A 356 9.60 -17.52 -10.86
N ASP A 357 10.29 -16.62 -11.57
CA ASP A 357 11.74 -16.52 -11.48
C ASP A 357 12.11 -16.29 -10.02
N SER A 358 13.12 -17.03 -9.57
CA SER A 358 13.62 -16.95 -8.19
C SER A 358 14.03 -15.51 -7.85
N LEU A 359 14.02 -15.12 -6.57
CA LEU A 359 14.41 -13.75 -6.20
C LEU A 359 15.85 -13.45 -6.59
N VAL A 360 16.72 -14.46 -6.55
CA VAL A 360 18.10 -14.35 -7.03
C VAL A 360 18.14 -14.11 -8.55
N SER A 361 17.32 -14.82 -9.33
CA SER A 361 17.17 -14.60 -10.78
C SER A 361 16.70 -13.19 -11.10
N LYS A 362 15.69 -12.70 -10.38
CA LYS A 362 15.15 -11.34 -10.56
C LYS A 362 16.17 -10.26 -10.16
N LEU A 363 16.88 -10.44 -9.05
CA LEU A 363 17.93 -9.54 -8.61
C LEU A 363 19.09 -9.48 -9.62
N LEU A 364 19.53 -10.63 -10.12
CA LEU A 364 20.57 -10.70 -11.14
C LEU A 364 20.15 -9.95 -12.41
N ARG A 365 18.93 -10.21 -12.90
CA ARG A 365 18.39 -9.52 -14.07
C ARG A 365 18.29 -8.01 -13.85
N TRP A 366 17.79 -7.59 -12.69
CA TRP A 366 17.67 -6.18 -12.32
C TRP A 366 19.03 -5.47 -12.29
N LEU A 367 20.05 -6.06 -11.66
CA LEU A 367 21.41 -5.50 -11.63
C LEU A 367 22.05 -5.44 -13.03
N THR A 368 21.91 -6.50 -13.84
CA THR A 368 22.45 -6.49 -15.22
C THR A 368 21.76 -5.45 -16.09
N ALA A 369 20.44 -5.27 -15.93
CA ALA A 369 19.67 -4.24 -16.63
C ALA A 369 20.13 -2.83 -16.24
N SER A 370 20.36 -2.56 -14.94
CA SER A 370 20.91 -1.27 -14.47
C SER A 370 22.22 -0.89 -15.15
N VAL A 371 23.15 -1.84 -15.30
CA VAL A 371 24.45 -1.62 -15.96
C VAL A 371 24.28 -1.30 -17.44
N ILE A 372 23.45 -2.08 -18.13
CA ILE A 372 23.20 -1.92 -19.57
C ILE A 372 22.49 -0.59 -19.85
N LEU A 373 21.43 -0.29 -19.11
CA LEU A 373 20.67 0.95 -19.24
C LEU A 373 21.52 2.18 -18.96
N ARG A 374 22.42 2.14 -17.96
CA ARG A 374 23.36 3.23 -17.69
C ARG A 374 24.24 3.54 -18.91
N LYS A 375 24.85 2.52 -19.52
CA LYS A 375 25.72 2.74 -20.69
C LYS A 375 24.95 3.34 -21.86
N ILE A 376 23.71 2.90 -22.04
CA ILE A 376 22.79 3.45 -23.05
C ILE A 376 22.43 4.91 -22.72
N SER A 377 22.10 5.24 -21.46
CA SER A 377 21.76 6.62 -21.07
C SER A 377 22.94 7.58 -21.21
N CYS A 378 24.16 7.14 -20.90
CA CYS A 378 25.38 7.94 -21.12
C CYS A 378 25.59 8.30 -22.60
N LYS A 379 25.03 7.51 -23.53
CA LYS A 379 25.14 7.72 -24.98
C LYS A 379 24.11 8.71 -25.54
N PHE A 380 22.90 8.78 -24.98
CA PHE A 380 21.84 9.69 -25.44
C PHE A 380 22.03 11.15 -25.01
N ASN A 381 22.84 11.42 -23.99
CA ASN A 381 23.18 12.78 -23.57
C ASN A 381 24.20 13.47 -24.50
N THR A 382 24.75 12.78 -25.48
CA THR A 382 25.61 13.39 -26.51
C THR A 382 24.78 13.65 -27.77
N ASP A 383 24.62 14.93 -28.13
CA ASP A 383 23.97 15.37 -29.37
C ASP A 383 24.54 14.60 -30.57
N ASN A 384 23.72 13.68 -31.10
CA ASN A 384 23.55 13.39 -32.51
C ASN A 384 22.40 12.40 -32.68
N ILE A 385 21.48 12.75 -33.57
CA ILE A 385 20.32 11.96 -33.99
C ILE A 385 20.80 10.57 -34.41
N TRP A 386 20.52 9.58 -33.57
CA TRP A 386 20.81 8.20 -33.90
C TRP A 386 19.59 7.59 -34.57
N GLU A 387 19.75 7.14 -35.81
CA GLU A 387 18.79 6.22 -36.41
C GLU A 387 18.71 4.96 -35.54
N GLN A 388 17.50 4.69 -35.10
CA GLN A 388 17.03 3.76 -34.08
C GLN A 388 17.31 2.26 -34.38
N SER A 389 18.23 1.95 -35.31
CA SER A 389 18.12 0.75 -36.13
C SER A 389 19.13 -0.38 -35.89
N ASN A 390 20.26 -0.28 -35.18
CA ASN A 390 21.19 -1.43 -35.10
C ASN A 390 22.05 -1.53 -33.82
N ILE A 391 21.46 -1.75 -32.64
CA ILE A 391 22.19 -2.32 -31.49
C ILE A 391 22.08 -3.85 -31.59
N ASN A 392 22.82 -4.45 -32.52
CA ASN A 392 22.67 -5.89 -32.82
C ASN A 392 23.64 -6.76 -32.02
N ASN A 393 24.87 -6.26 -31.78
CA ASN A 393 25.97 -7.03 -31.20
C ASN A 393 26.69 -6.25 -30.09
N LEU A 394 27.26 -7.00 -29.14
CA LEU A 394 27.91 -6.45 -27.95
C LEU A 394 29.08 -5.50 -28.23
N GLN A 395 29.86 -5.79 -29.28
CA GLN A 395 30.99 -4.95 -29.69
C GLN A 395 30.57 -3.48 -29.91
N PHE A 396 29.41 -3.27 -30.53
CA PHE A 396 28.88 -1.94 -30.80
C PHE A 396 28.43 -1.20 -29.55
N LEU A 397 28.05 -1.94 -28.51
CA LEU A 397 27.70 -1.42 -27.19
C LEU A 397 28.98 -1.04 -26.40
N LEU A 398 30.10 -1.71 -26.65
CA LEU A 398 31.41 -1.46 -26.03
C LEU A 398 32.23 -0.34 -26.69
N GLU A 399 32.18 -0.17 -28.01
CA GLU A 399 32.88 0.91 -28.76
C GLU A 399 32.34 2.33 -28.44
N CYS A 400 31.39 2.43 -27.51
CA CYS A 400 30.83 3.68 -27.04
C CYS A 400 31.80 4.38 -26.07
N HIS A 401 32.61 5.30 -26.60
CA HIS A 401 33.50 6.15 -25.81
C HIS A 401 32.73 7.00 -24.79
N GLU A 402 33.07 6.85 -23.51
CA GLU A 402 32.73 7.82 -22.48
C GLU A 402 33.49 9.12 -22.78
N LYS A 403 32.81 10.17 -23.22
CA LYS A 403 33.37 11.51 -23.04
C LYS A 403 33.39 11.76 -21.53
N ARG A 404 34.60 11.94 -20.98
CA ARG A 404 34.87 12.35 -19.60
C ARG A 404 33.88 13.45 -19.21
N PHE A 405 32.84 13.11 -18.46
CA PHE A 405 32.24 14.07 -17.55
C PHE A 405 33.37 14.51 -16.60
N GLY A 406 33.43 15.82 -16.32
CA GLY A 406 34.55 16.47 -15.64
C GLY A 406 35.10 15.65 -14.47
N GLU A 407 36.42 15.70 -14.31
CA GLU A 407 37.29 14.86 -13.47
C GLU A 407 37.03 14.90 -11.95
N ASN A 408 35.80 15.14 -11.48
CA ASN A 408 35.49 15.30 -10.06
C ASN A 408 34.48 14.32 -9.45
N GLU A 409 33.90 13.33 -10.15
CA GLU A 409 32.90 12.43 -9.53
C GLU A 409 32.98 10.95 -10.00
N VAL A 410 34.18 10.37 -10.09
CA VAL A 410 34.34 8.94 -10.42
C VAL A 410 34.73 8.15 -9.18
N GLY A 411 33.75 7.48 -8.58
CA GLY A 411 33.97 6.41 -7.61
C GLY A 411 34.67 5.22 -8.27
N TYR A 412 36.00 5.26 -8.33
CA TYR A 412 36.84 4.10 -8.62
C TYR A 412 36.44 2.97 -7.65
N GLY A 413 35.99 1.83 -8.17
CA GLY A 413 35.66 0.62 -7.37
C GLY A 413 34.20 0.17 -7.38
N CYS A 414 33.23 1.05 -7.68
CA CYS A 414 31.80 0.65 -7.73
C CYS A 414 31.53 -0.40 -8.82
N GLY A 415 32.22 -0.30 -9.96
CA GLY A 415 32.13 -1.27 -11.05
C GLY A 415 32.64 -2.66 -10.68
N GLU A 416 33.71 -2.74 -9.90
CA GLU A 416 34.28 -4.01 -9.44
C GLU A 416 33.36 -4.71 -8.43
N ILE A 417 32.77 -3.94 -7.49
CA ILE A 417 31.80 -4.47 -6.52
C ILE A 417 30.56 -5.02 -7.21
N LEU A 418 30.04 -4.29 -8.20
CA LEU A 418 28.89 -4.74 -8.99
C LEU A 418 29.23 -5.96 -9.83
N ALA A 419 30.40 -5.99 -10.48
CA ALA A 419 30.85 -7.14 -11.25
C ALA A 419 31.00 -8.39 -10.36
N ALA A 420 31.62 -8.24 -9.18
CA ALA A 420 31.75 -9.32 -8.20
C ALA A 420 30.37 -9.83 -7.74
N SER A 421 29.43 -8.93 -7.48
CA SER A 421 28.07 -9.28 -7.04
C SER A 421 27.28 -10.00 -8.15
N ILE A 422 27.33 -9.50 -9.39
CA ILE A 422 26.71 -10.14 -10.57
C ILE A 422 27.30 -11.54 -10.78
N PHE A 423 28.62 -11.67 -10.70
CA PHE A 423 29.30 -12.94 -10.86
C PHE A 423 28.92 -13.93 -9.76
N TYR A 424 28.87 -13.49 -8.50
CA TYR A 424 28.45 -14.31 -7.37
C TYR A 424 27.00 -14.81 -7.52
N LEU A 425 26.07 -13.94 -7.89
CA LEU A 425 24.67 -14.32 -8.13
C LEU A 425 24.53 -15.30 -9.31
N GLN A 426 25.33 -15.14 -10.37
CA GLN A 426 25.36 -16.07 -11.49
C GLN A 426 25.89 -17.45 -11.07
N GLN A 427 26.88 -17.51 -10.17
CA GLN A 427 27.38 -18.79 -9.63
C GLN A 427 26.29 -19.55 -8.86
N LEU A 428 25.48 -18.83 -8.06
CA LEU A 428 24.39 -19.42 -7.30
C LEU A 428 23.30 -20.04 -8.18
N LEU A 429 22.97 -19.41 -9.30
CA LEU A 429 21.93 -19.89 -10.23
C LEU A 429 22.44 -20.97 -11.21
N GLY A 430 23.75 -21.22 -11.26
CA GLY A 430 24.36 -22.06 -12.29
C GLY A 430 24.22 -21.49 -13.71
N VAL A 431 24.38 -22.32 -14.74
CA VAL A 431 24.31 -21.86 -16.15
C VAL A 431 22.85 -21.71 -16.61
N ASN A 432 22.17 -20.66 -16.15
CA ASN A 432 20.87 -20.29 -16.68
C ASN A 432 21.04 -19.62 -18.06
N ARG A 433 20.71 -20.35 -19.13
CA ARG A 433 20.90 -19.90 -20.52
C ARG A 433 20.13 -18.63 -20.88
N ARG A 434 19.08 -18.27 -20.14
CA ARG A 434 18.24 -17.08 -20.41
C ARG A 434 18.92 -15.78 -19.99
N LEU A 435 19.55 -15.77 -18.80
CA LEU A 435 20.18 -14.57 -18.24
C LEU A 435 21.64 -14.42 -18.67
N LEU A 436 22.26 -15.50 -19.13
CA LEU A 436 23.68 -15.53 -19.50
C LEU A 436 24.07 -14.42 -20.51
N PRO A 437 23.31 -14.12 -21.58
CA PRO A 437 23.64 -13.02 -22.47
C PRO A 437 23.67 -11.65 -21.77
N SER A 438 22.68 -11.37 -20.91
CA SER A 438 22.59 -10.11 -20.16
C SER A 438 23.72 -9.99 -19.12
N VAL A 439 24.08 -11.09 -18.46
CA VAL A 439 25.18 -11.17 -17.50
C VAL A 439 26.54 -10.96 -18.16
N VAL A 440 26.81 -11.69 -19.25
CA VAL A 440 28.06 -11.52 -20.02
C VAL A 440 28.16 -10.09 -20.55
N SER A 441 27.04 -9.53 -21.02
CA SER A 441 27.00 -8.16 -21.49
C SER A 441 27.34 -7.15 -20.40
N ALA A 442 26.71 -7.26 -19.23
CA ALA A 442 26.97 -6.38 -18.09
C ALA A 442 28.41 -6.49 -17.59
N LEU A 443 28.95 -7.71 -17.44
CA LEU A 443 30.33 -7.94 -16.98
C LEU A 443 31.35 -7.37 -17.98
N CYS A 444 31.13 -7.58 -19.28
CA CYS A 444 31.95 -6.95 -20.31
C CYS A 444 31.91 -5.42 -20.21
N LEU A 445 30.73 -4.82 -19.99
CA LEU A 445 30.60 -3.37 -19.84
C LEU A 445 31.25 -2.82 -18.58
N LEU A 446 31.30 -3.58 -17.49
CA LEU A 446 31.92 -3.13 -16.23
C LEU A 446 33.44 -3.28 -16.26
N LEU A 447 33.95 -4.38 -16.82
CA LEU A 447 35.37 -4.73 -16.74
C LEU A 447 36.20 -4.22 -17.92
N LEU A 448 35.58 -3.99 -19.08
CA LEU A 448 36.27 -3.69 -20.34
C LEU A 448 36.09 -2.24 -20.83
N SER A 449 35.32 -1.41 -20.11
CA SER A 449 34.95 -0.05 -20.53
C SER A 449 36.07 1.01 -20.40
N GLY A 450 37.23 0.63 -19.83
CA GLY A 450 38.38 1.52 -19.65
C GLY A 450 39.67 1.10 -20.38
N SER A 451 39.68 -0.06 -21.04
CA SER A 451 40.86 -0.57 -21.74
C SER A 451 40.92 -0.03 -23.16
N SER A 452 42.08 0.48 -23.57
CA SER A 452 42.34 0.83 -24.97
C SER A 452 42.18 -0.42 -25.85
N SER A 453 41.77 -0.25 -27.13
CA SER A 453 41.68 -1.38 -28.07
C SER A 453 42.96 -2.21 -28.17
N THR A 454 44.11 -1.57 -27.89
CA THR A 454 45.43 -2.18 -27.78
C THR A 454 45.65 -3.02 -26.52
N ASP A 455 45.09 -2.65 -25.37
CA ASP A 455 45.19 -3.46 -24.15
C ASP A 455 44.37 -4.75 -24.26
N MET A 456 43.25 -4.69 -24.97
CA MET A 456 42.29 -5.79 -25.14
C MET A 456 42.84 -6.97 -25.96
N GLU A 457 43.84 -6.73 -26.81
CA GLU A 457 44.55 -7.78 -27.55
C GLU A 457 45.60 -8.51 -26.70
N ILE A 458 46.13 -7.86 -25.66
CA ILE A 458 47.24 -8.36 -24.84
C ILE A 458 46.75 -9.37 -23.77
N TRP A 459 45.53 -9.20 -23.25
CA TRP A 459 45.04 -9.94 -22.08
C TRP A 459 44.78 -11.43 -22.29
N LEU A 460 44.56 -11.91 -23.52
CA LEU A 460 44.05 -13.27 -23.74
C LEU A 460 45.10 -14.32 -24.11
N GLY A 461 46.31 -13.97 -24.57
CA GLY A 461 47.37 -14.94 -24.89
C GLY A 461 46.99 -16.08 -25.86
N LEU A 462 45.79 -16.05 -26.43
CA LEU A 462 45.11 -17.18 -27.09
C LEU A 462 44.95 -17.00 -28.60
N GLY A 463 45.48 -15.91 -29.18
CA GLY A 463 45.40 -15.65 -30.63
C GLY A 463 43.97 -15.42 -31.16
N ILE A 464 42.98 -15.24 -30.28
CA ILE A 464 41.59 -14.95 -30.63
C ILE A 464 41.33 -13.48 -30.28
N SER A 465 40.96 -12.66 -31.27
CA SER A 465 40.62 -11.26 -31.04
C SER A 465 39.31 -11.14 -30.27
N LEU A 466 39.38 -10.49 -29.10
CA LEU A 466 38.22 -10.23 -28.25
C LEU A 466 37.06 -9.54 -29.01
N PRO A 467 37.27 -8.57 -29.92
CA PRO A 467 36.21 -8.01 -30.76
C PRO A 467 35.44 -9.05 -31.60
N LEU A 468 36.11 -10.11 -32.08
CA LEU A 468 35.47 -11.18 -32.85
C LEU A 468 34.58 -12.09 -31.99
N LEU A 469 34.84 -12.19 -30.69
CA LEU A 469 33.97 -12.87 -29.74
C LEU A 469 32.77 -11.99 -29.37
N LEU A 470 32.99 -10.69 -29.14
CA LEU A 470 31.95 -9.73 -28.76
C LEU A 470 30.95 -9.48 -29.92
N SER A 471 31.39 -9.55 -31.17
CA SER A 471 30.50 -9.49 -32.35
C SER A 471 29.61 -10.71 -32.52
N LYS A 472 29.93 -11.85 -31.90
CA LYS A 472 29.10 -13.07 -31.93
C LYS A 472 28.03 -13.10 -30.84
N ILE A 473 28.11 -12.21 -29.85
CA ILE A 473 27.15 -12.11 -28.75
C ILE A 473 26.07 -11.12 -29.16
N ARG A 474 24.84 -11.62 -29.31
CA ARG A 474 23.66 -10.78 -29.54
C ARG A 474 23.38 -9.92 -28.32
N CYS A 475 22.98 -8.69 -28.56
CA CYS A 475 22.56 -7.81 -27.47
C CYS A 475 21.36 -8.39 -26.71
N PRO A 476 21.35 -8.27 -25.38
CA PRO A 476 20.26 -8.75 -24.54
C PRO A 476 19.00 -7.90 -24.73
N ALA A 477 17.83 -8.42 -24.32
CA ALA A 477 16.56 -7.72 -24.48
C ALA A 477 16.55 -6.37 -23.77
N GLU A 478 17.26 -6.26 -22.65
CA GLU A 478 17.45 -5.05 -21.86
C GLU A 478 18.13 -3.91 -22.65
N ALA A 479 18.84 -4.22 -23.73
CA ALA A 479 19.47 -3.21 -24.59
C ALA A 479 18.51 -2.60 -25.63
N ASN A 480 17.29 -3.14 -25.77
CA ASN A 480 16.29 -2.62 -26.68
C ASN A 480 15.58 -1.40 -26.06
N PRO A 481 15.55 -0.22 -26.72
CA PRO A 481 14.85 0.97 -26.20
C PRO A 481 13.34 0.77 -25.97
N ALA A 482 12.71 -0.18 -26.68
CA ALA A 482 11.30 -0.53 -26.51
C ALA A 482 11.06 -1.53 -25.36
N TRP A 483 12.12 -2.03 -24.73
CA TRP A 483 12.03 -2.94 -23.60
C TRP A 483 11.44 -2.23 -22.39
N ARG A 484 10.56 -2.94 -21.68
CA ARG A 484 9.95 -2.49 -20.43
C ARG A 484 10.22 -3.56 -19.37
N TRP A 485 10.65 -3.09 -18.21
CA TRP A 485 10.66 -3.86 -16.97
C TRP A 485 9.22 -4.01 -16.46
#